data_AF-A0A3B0A5T7-F1
#
_entry.id   AF-A0A3B0A5T7-F1
#
_cell.length_a   1.000
_cell.length_b   1.000
_cell.length_c   1.000
_cell.angle_alpha   90.00
_cell.angle_beta   90.00
_cell.angle_gamma   90.00
#
_symmetry.space_group_name_H-M   'P 1'
#
loop_
_entity.id
_entity.type
_entity.pdbx_description
1 polymer ?
#
loop_
_entity_poly.entity_id
_entity_poly.type
_entity_poly.pdbx_seq_one_letter_code
_entity_poly.pdbx_strand_id
1 'polypeptide(L)'
;MTLRTSVTGRSWHRDPDQRPAHWAPAGEFRLYRAWGDLPPEKGLWPRLLAWLLGAWQHLLYIGITERTAPARWAEHMDRQVWAPQVACWERDPRVWRTRVEVEAAEAAAIIAEGPIHNVVHNRPGSVARRRRHLPRHVVRTRLRATGWLGLWFALVALTAVGGVEAGGSWRQTAVISVLVATAVTVWLRWRRRR
;
A
#
# COMPACT_ATOMS: atom_id res chain seq x y z
N MET A 1 -29.69 -14.50 19.95
CA MET A 1 -28.47 -13.74 19.57
C MET A 1 -27.41 -14.76 19.19
N THR A 2 -27.32 -15.08 17.90
CA THR A 2 -26.54 -16.20 17.36
C THR A 2 -25.09 -15.76 17.21
N LEU A 3 -24.20 -16.31 18.06
CA LEU A 3 -22.76 -16.14 17.93
C LEU A 3 -22.33 -16.70 16.56
N ARG A 4 -21.96 -15.80 15.63
CA ARG A 4 -21.22 -16.19 14.42
C ARG A 4 -19.92 -16.82 14.88
N THR A 5 -19.81 -18.14 14.71
CA THR A 5 -18.52 -18.84 14.77
C THR A 5 -17.62 -18.22 13.70
N SER A 6 -16.62 -17.46 14.14
CA SER A 6 -15.62 -16.88 13.25
C SER A 6 -14.92 -18.02 12.52
N VAL A 7 -15.02 -18.04 11.19
CA VAL A 7 -14.40 -19.02 10.28
C VAL A 7 -12.86 -18.91 10.25
N THR A 8 -12.27 -18.09 11.11
CA THR A 8 -10.82 -17.80 11.15
C THR A 8 -10.01 -18.73 12.04
N GLY A 9 -10.62 -19.75 12.65
CA GLY A 9 -9.97 -20.71 13.56
C GLY A 9 -9.33 -21.94 12.91
N ARG A 10 -9.15 -21.99 11.58
CA ARG A 10 -8.27 -23.02 11.00
C ARG A 10 -6.83 -22.60 11.21
N SER A 11 -6.23 -23.12 12.28
CA SER A 11 -4.78 -23.19 12.42
C SER A 11 -4.24 -23.83 11.14
N TRP A 12 -3.43 -23.09 10.39
CA TRP A 12 -2.78 -23.57 9.17
C TRP A 12 -1.61 -24.52 9.50
N HIS A 13 -1.81 -25.40 10.48
CA HIS A 13 -0.95 -26.56 10.75
C HIS A 13 -1.41 -27.73 9.88
N ARG A 14 -1.42 -27.54 8.54
CA ARG A 14 -1.61 -28.64 7.61
C ARG A 14 -0.30 -28.83 6.87
N ASP A 15 0.36 -29.91 7.25
CA ASP A 15 1.46 -30.57 6.57
C ASP A 15 2.70 -29.68 6.32
N PRO A 16 3.79 -29.82 7.10
CA PRO A 16 5.04 -29.09 6.83
C PRO A 16 5.58 -29.32 5.42
N ASP A 17 5.16 -30.42 4.76
CA ASP A 17 5.60 -30.80 3.43
C ASP A 17 4.77 -30.14 2.30
N GLN A 18 3.61 -29.54 2.62
CA GLN A 18 2.77 -28.81 1.64
C GLN A 18 2.81 -27.30 1.83
N ARG A 19 4.01 -26.71 1.73
CA ARG A 19 4.14 -25.25 1.71
C ARG A 19 3.69 -24.68 0.35
N PRO A 20 2.68 -23.80 0.31
CA PRO A 20 2.34 -23.06 -0.90
C PRO A 20 3.52 -22.22 -1.39
N ALA A 21 3.64 -22.01 -2.71
CA ALA A 21 4.71 -21.22 -3.33
C ALA A 21 4.84 -19.76 -2.81
N HIS A 22 3.84 -19.26 -2.10
CA HIS A 22 3.85 -17.93 -1.47
C HIS A 22 4.40 -17.93 -0.04
N TRP A 23 5.06 -19.00 0.42
CA TRP A 23 5.71 -19.06 1.72
C TRP A 23 7.19 -18.71 1.61
N ALA A 24 7.78 -18.18 2.68
CA ALA A 24 9.24 -18.12 2.75
C ALA A 24 9.80 -19.56 2.84
N PRO A 25 11.07 -19.78 2.45
CA PRO A 25 11.75 -21.05 2.69
C PRO A 25 11.56 -21.54 4.13
N ALA A 26 11.58 -22.86 4.32
CA ALA A 26 11.44 -23.46 5.65
C ALA A 26 12.47 -22.89 6.64
N GLY A 27 11.99 -22.53 7.83
CA GLY A 27 12.82 -21.90 8.87
C GLY A 27 13.24 -20.45 8.60
N GLU A 28 12.68 -19.78 7.59
CA GLU A 28 12.92 -18.34 7.41
C GLU A 28 11.83 -17.48 8.03
N PHE A 29 12.25 -16.58 8.91
CA PHE A 29 11.41 -15.55 9.50
C PHE A 29 11.87 -14.18 9.02
N ARG A 30 10.93 -13.26 8.82
CA ARG A 30 11.21 -11.88 8.41
C ARG A 30 10.35 -10.90 9.17
N LEU A 31 10.93 -9.74 9.45
CA LEU A 31 10.17 -8.56 9.88
C LEU A 31 9.59 -7.83 8.67
N TYR A 32 8.42 -7.22 8.88
CA TYR A 32 7.88 -6.22 7.97
C TYR A 32 7.33 -5.05 8.77
N ARG A 33 7.29 -3.91 8.09
CA ARG A 33 6.79 -2.63 8.58
C ARG A 33 5.64 -2.21 7.70
N ALA A 34 4.52 -1.82 8.29
CA ALA A 34 3.39 -1.22 7.62
C ALA A 34 3.39 0.28 7.89
N TRP A 35 3.38 1.07 6.82
CA TRP A 35 3.45 2.52 6.85
C TRP A 35 2.13 3.10 6.36
N GLY A 36 1.56 4.00 7.16
CA GLY A 36 0.40 4.79 6.80
C GLY A 36 0.82 6.14 6.27
N ASP A 37 0.01 6.72 5.38
CA ASP A 37 0.13 8.15 5.09
C ASP A 37 -0.22 8.94 6.38
N LEU A 38 0.34 10.14 6.54
CA LEU A 38 -0.01 11.05 7.64
C LEU A 38 -1.54 11.09 7.85
N PRO A 39 -2.03 11.05 9.11
CA PRO A 39 -3.41 11.42 9.37
C PRO A 39 -3.69 12.76 8.69
N PRO A 40 -4.91 12.94 8.15
CA PRO A 40 -5.24 14.06 7.30
C PRO A 40 -4.87 15.36 8.00
N GLU A 41 -3.78 16.00 7.57
CA GLU A 41 -3.52 17.38 7.92
C GLU A 41 -4.75 18.20 7.49
N LYS A 42 -5.11 19.23 8.25
CA LYS A 42 -6.28 20.06 7.91
C LYS A 42 -6.01 20.73 6.55
N GLY A 43 -6.80 20.36 5.54
CA GLY A 43 -6.79 20.97 4.20
C GLY A 43 -6.45 20.00 3.07
N LEU A 44 -7.06 20.25 1.90
CA LEU A 44 -6.89 19.43 0.69
C LEU A 44 -5.48 19.55 0.10
N TRP A 45 -4.88 20.74 0.09
CA TRP A 45 -3.59 21.00 -0.54
C TRP A 45 -2.39 20.35 0.16
N PRO A 46 -2.23 20.48 1.50
CA PRO A 46 -1.18 19.75 2.21
C PRO A 46 -1.30 18.25 2.01
N ARG A 47 -2.52 17.69 2.01
CA ARG A 47 -2.78 16.27 1.72
C ARG A 47 -2.38 15.87 0.31
N LEU A 48 -2.67 16.70 -0.69
CA LEU A 48 -2.30 16.41 -2.07
C LEU A 48 -0.78 16.48 -2.27
N LEU A 49 -0.12 17.52 -1.76
CA LEU A 49 1.34 17.66 -1.86
C LEU A 49 2.06 16.56 -1.07
N ALA A 50 1.56 16.23 0.12
CA ALA A 50 1.96 15.08 0.89
C ALA A 50 1.86 13.79 0.07
N TRP A 51 0.70 13.55 -0.53
CA TRP A 51 0.49 12.35 -1.32
C TRP A 51 1.44 12.28 -2.54
N LEU A 52 1.61 13.40 -3.26
CA LEU A 52 2.42 13.51 -4.48
C LEU A 52 3.93 13.44 -4.25
N LEU A 53 4.44 14.26 -3.33
CA LEU A 53 5.87 14.47 -3.11
C LEU A 53 6.46 13.49 -2.10
N GLY A 54 5.59 12.73 -1.45
CA GLY A 54 5.95 11.75 -0.47
C GLY A 54 6.15 12.31 0.92
N ALA A 55 5.01 12.66 1.52
CA ALA A 55 4.88 13.12 2.88
C ALA A 55 5.48 12.17 3.90
N TRP A 56 5.52 12.68 5.13
CA TRP A 56 5.74 11.85 6.29
C TRP A 56 4.74 10.69 6.31
N GLN A 57 5.29 9.52 6.54
CA GLN A 57 4.53 8.34 6.88
C GLN A 57 4.67 8.09 8.37
N HIS A 58 3.62 7.54 8.95
CA HIS A 58 3.65 7.02 10.30
C HIS A 58 3.81 5.52 10.23
N LEU A 59 4.67 5.00 11.10
CA LEU A 59 4.75 3.57 11.29
C LEU A 59 3.47 3.10 11.99
N LEU A 60 2.66 2.32 11.29
CA LEU A 60 1.40 1.81 11.82
C LEU A 60 1.62 0.52 12.59
N TYR A 61 2.45 -0.37 12.06
CA TYR A 61 2.60 -1.71 12.60
C TYR A 61 3.96 -2.32 12.22
N ILE A 62 4.57 -3.06 13.15
CA ILE A 62 5.69 -3.97 12.89
C ILE A 62 5.21 -5.40 13.17
N GLY A 63 5.56 -6.33 12.28
CA GLY A 63 5.17 -7.73 12.40
C GLY A 63 6.25 -8.72 11.98
N ILE A 64 6.16 -9.94 12.52
CA ILE A 64 6.81 -11.13 11.98
C ILE A 64 5.95 -11.84 10.92
N THR A 65 6.59 -12.42 9.92
CA THR A 65 5.95 -13.32 8.95
C THR A 65 6.89 -14.47 8.54
N GLU A 66 6.34 -15.67 8.51
CA GLU A 66 6.93 -16.88 7.89
C GLU A 66 6.44 -17.05 6.43
N ARG A 67 5.41 -16.28 6.05
CA ARG A 67 4.87 -16.23 4.69
C ARG A 67 5.47 -15.09 3.91
N THR A 68 5.23 -15.06 2.61
CA THR A 68 5.47 -13.83 1.84
C THR A 68 4.65 -12.68 2.44
N ALA A 69 5.27 -11.51 2.51
CA ALA A 69 4.63 -10.32 3.06
C ALA A 69 3.29 -9.96 2.39
N PRO A 70 3.07 -10.14 1.06
CA PRO A 70 1.75 -9.96 0.46
C PRO A 70 0.67 -10.87 1.02
N ALA A 71 0.98 -12.15 1.29
CA ALA A 71 0.01 -13.09 1.85
C ALA A 71 -0.37 -12.69 3.28
N ARG A 72 0.61 -12.30 4.10
CA ARG A 72 0.35 -11.79 5.45
C ARG A 72 -0.43 -10.48 5.43
N TRP A 73 -0.17 -9.64 4.44
CA TRP A 73 -0.88 -8.38 4.24
C TRP A 73 -2.36 -8.59 3.89
N ALA A 74 -2.68 -9.55 3.02
CA ALA A 74 -4.06 -9.90 2.70
C ALA A 74 -4.85 -10.32 3.95
N GLU A 75 -4.25 -11.12 4.83
CA GLU A 75 -4.89 -11.49 6.10
C GLU A 75 -5.17 -10.30 7.01
N HIS A 76 -4.29 -9.30 7.01
CA HIS A 76 -4.50 -8.08 7.79
C HIS A 76 -5.66 -7.25 7.25
N MET A 77 -5.81 -7.14 5.93
CA MET A 77 -6.95 -6.46 5.31
C MET A 77 -8.29 -7.03 5.77
N ASP A 78 -8.36 -8.34 5.99
CA ASP A 78 -9.59 -9.01 6.44
C ASP A 78 -9.84 -8.88 7.96
N ARG A 79 -8.78 -8.71 8.76
CA ARG A 79 -8.85 -8.89 10.22
C ARG A 79 -8.60 -7.62 11.02
N GLN A 80 -7.90 -6.64 10.46
CA GLN A 80 -7.42 -5.48 11.19
C GLN A 80 -8.12 -4.22 10.70
N VAL A 81 -8.83 -3.53 11.60
CA VAL A 81 -9.56 -2.29 11.29
C VAL A 81 -8.66 -1.15 10.80
N TRP A 82 -7.38 -1.20 11.13
CA TRP A 82 -6.38 -0.21 10.70
C TRP A 82 -5.75 -0.55 9.35
N ALA A 83 -5.94 -1.75 8.81
CA ALA A 83 -5.29 -2.17 7.57
C ALA A 83 -5.59 -1.25 6.36
N PRO A 84 -6.82 -0.71 6.19
CA PRO A 84 -7.11 0.25 5.12
C PRO A 84 -6.28 1.55 5.18
N GLN A 85 -5.63 1.84 6.32
CA GLN A 85 -4.79 3.03 6.49
C GLN A 85 -3.36 2.83 5.97
N VAL A 86 -2.96 1.60 5.64
CA VAL A 86 -1.60 1.29 5.17
C VAL A 86 -1.44 1.75 3.73
N ALA A 87 -0.49 2.65 3.51
CA ALA A 87 -0.11 3.18 2.22
C ALA A 87 0.97 2.35 1.53
N CYS A 88 1.91 1.80 2.31
CA CYS A 88 2.91 0.86 1.81
C CYS A 88 3.45 -0.03 2.92
N TRP A 89 4.16 -1.08 2.53
CA TRP A 89 4.87 -1.96 3.44
C TRP A 89 6.32 -2.13 3.01
N GLU A 90 7.17 -2.40 3.99
CA GLU A 90 8.59 -2.64 3.80
C GLU A 90 8.95 -3.95 4.48
N ARG A 91 9.73 -4.79 3.79
CA ARG A 91 10.26 -6.03 4.35
C ARG A 91 11.69 -5.78 4.80
N ASP A 92 12.01 -6.21 6.01
CA ASP A 92 13.39 -6.17 6.49
C ASP A 92 14.26 -7.10 5.61
N PRO A 93 15.42 -6.62 5.12
CA PRO A 93 16.32 -7.47 4.34
C PRO A 93 16.91 -8.61 5.16
N ARG A 94 16.99 -8.46 6.49
CA ARG A 94 17.50 -9.51 7.37
C ARG A 94 16.52 -10.69 7.40
N VAL A 95 17.09 -11.89 7.41
CA VAL A 95 16.37 -13.15 7.60
C VAL A 95 16.83 -13.76 8.90
N TRP A 96 15.87 -14.20 9.70
CA TRP A 96 16.11 -14.90 10.96
C TRP A 96 15.83 -16.39 10.77
N ARG A 97 16.61 -17.23 11.44
CA ARG A 97 16.50 -18.70 11.33
C ARG A 97 15.60 -19.31 12.40
N THR A 98 15.42 -18.61 13.51
CA THR A 98 14.60 -19.07 14.62
C THR A 98 13.51 -18.07 14.94
N ARG A 99 12.39 -18.60 15.44
CA ARG A 99 11.26 -17.79 15.89
C ARG A 99 11.65 -16.87 17.04
N VAL A 100 12.42 -17.39 18.00
CA VAL A 100 12.89 -16.65 19.18
C VAL A 100 13.71 -15.43 18.78
N GLU A 101 14.64 -15.57 17.83
CA GLU A 101 15.45 -14.43 17.38
C GLU A 101 14.63 -13.34 16.68
N VAL A 102 13.64 -13.73 15.85
CA VAL A 102 12.81 -12.74 15.15
C VAL A 102 11.85 -12.04 16.10
N GLU A 103 11.32 -12.74 17.11
CA GLU A 103 10.44 -12.17 18.13
C GLU A 103 11.20 -11.18 19.01
N ALA A 104 12.45 -11.50 19.38
CA ALA A 104 13.33 -10.56 20.09
C ALA A 104 13.64 -9.32 19.24
N ALA A 105 13.90 -9.49 17.94
CA ALA A 105 14.12 -8.39 17.01
C ALA A 105 12.85 -7.54 16.79
N GLU A 106 11.68 -8.16 16.71
CA GLU A 106 10.38 -7.50 16.61
C GLU A 106 10.14 -6.63 17.85
N ALA A 107 10.29 -7.19 19.04
CA ALA A 107 10.11 -6.48 20.30
C ALA A 107 11.05 -5.27 20.39
N ALA A 108 12.33 -5.45 20.06
CA ALA A 108 13.30 -4.36 20.04
C ALA A 108 12.91 -3.26 19.03
N ALA A 109 12.44 -3.63 17.83
CA ALA A 109 12.01 -2.69 16.81
C ALA A 109 10.74 -1.93 17.22
N ILE A 110 9.76 -2.60 17.84
CA ILE A 110 8.54 -1.96 18.33
C ILE A 110 8.87 -0.93 19.42
N ILE A 111 9.73 -1.30 20.38
CA ILE A 111 10.17 -0.38 21.44
C ILE A 111 10.89 0.83 20.85
N ALA A 112 11.76 0.62 19.86
CA ALA A 112 12.56 1.69 19.25
C ALA A 112 11.76 2.61 18.31
N GLU A 113 10.75 2.07 17.62
CA GLU A 113 10.03 2.80 16.55
C GLU A 113 8.62 3.25 16.96
N GLY A 114 8.04 2.71 18.03
CA GLY A 114 6.73 3.09 18.58
C GLY A 114 5.56 3.03 17.58
N PRO A 115 5.37 1.95 16.80
CA PRO A 115 4.30 1.82 15.81
C PRO A 115 2.90 1.96 16.43
N ILE A 116 1.99 2.73 15.82
CA ILE A 116 0.68 3.10 16.41
C ILE A 116 -0.13 1.90 16.92
N HIS A 117 -0.15 0.78 16.20
CA HIS A 117 -1.03 -0.35 16.46
C HIS A 117 -0.38 -1.54 17.18
N ASN A 118 0.92 -1.51 17.51
CA ASN A 118 1.51 -2.53 18.40
C ASN A 118 1.30 -2.14 19.88
N VAL A 119 0.04 -2.16 20.32
CA VAL A 119 -0.38 -1.66 21.64
C VAL A 119 0.29 -2.43 22.80
N VAL A 120 0.56 -3.73 22.62
CA VAL A 120 1.10 -4.60 23.69
C VAL A 120 2.49 -4.15 24.16
N HIS A 121 3.29 -3.56 23.27
CA HIS A 121 4.70 -3.21 23.56
C HIS A 121 4.95 -1.70 23.58
N ASN A 122 3.96 -0.87 23.24
CA ASN A 122 4.09 0.57 23.33
C ASN A 122 3.88 1.05 24.76
N ARG A 123 4.73 1.99 25.20
CA ARG A 123 4.48 2.75 26.43
C ARG A 123 3.35 3.76 26.19
N PRO A 124 2.46 4.00 27.17
CA PRO A 124 1.47 5.07 27.10
C PRO A 124 2.15 6.40 26.73
N GLY A 125 1.67 7.07 25.68
CA GLY A 125 2.22 8.35 25.21
C GLY A 125 3.37 8.26 24.19
N SER A 126 3.75 7.06 23.71
CA SER A 126 4.72 6.95 22.62
C SER A 126 4.20 7.60 21.33
N VAL A 127 4.88 8.66 20.88
CA VAL A 127 4.59 9.28 19.58
C VAL A 127 5.13 8.38 18.49
N ALA A 128 4.25 7.91 17.59
CA ALA A 128 4.69 7.08 16.48
C ALA A 128 5.74 7.79 15.64
N ARG A 129 6.85 7.09 15.38
CA ARG A 129 7.97 7.64 14.64
C ARG A 129 7.50 8.02 13.24
N ARG A 130 7.76 9.28 12.87
CA ARG A 130 7.52 9.79 11.52
C ARG A 130 8.77 9.56 10.69
N ARG A 131 8.61 8.99 9.49
CA ARG A 131 9.70 8.95 8.50
C ARG A 131 9.28 9.70 7.25
N ARG A 132 10.18 10.57 6.75
CA ARG A 132 10.18 11.02 5.36
C ARG A 132 10.83 9.94 4.50
N HIS A 133 10.19 8.78 4.38
CA HIS A 133 10.71 7.74 3.50
C HIS A 133 9.57 6.95 2.88
N LEU A 134 9.11 7.42 1.73
CA LEU A 134 8.43 6.52 0.81
C LEU A 134 9.47 5.72 0.04
N PRO A 135 9.28 4.39 -0.10
CA PRO A 135 10.11 3.62 -0.99
C PRO A 135 10.11 4.24 -2.39
N ARG A 136 11.29 4.33 -3.03
CA ARG A 136 11.45 4.97 -4.36
C ARG A 136 10.44 4.46 -5.39
N HIS A 137 10.06 3.19 -5.31
CA HIS A 137 9.07 2.60 -6.20
C HIS A 137 7.66 3.14 -5.99
N VAL A 138 7.27 3.46 -4.75
CA VAL A 138 5.97 4.09 -4.44
C VAL A 138 5.94 5.52 -4.98
N VAL A 139 6.99 6.31 -4.70
CA VAL A 139 7.11 7.68 -5.23
C VAL A 139 7.02 7.69 -6.77
N ARG A 140 7.79 6.82 -7.44
CA ARG A 140 7.75 6.69 -8.90
C ARG A 140 6.36 6.29 -9.41
N THR A 141 5.66 5.41 -8.70
CA THR A 141 4.32 4.96 -9.08
C THR A 141 3.31 6.10 -8.95
N ARG A 142 3.35 6.87 -7.86
CA ARG A 142 2.49 8.03 -7.62
C ARG A 142 2.76 9.14 -8.65
N LEU A 143 4.02 9.50 -8.88
CA LEU A 143 4.38 10.52 -9.88
C LEU A 143 3.93 10.12 -11.28
N ARG A 144 4.05 8.84 -11.66
CA ARG A 144 3.53 8.35 -12.93
C ARG A 144 2.01 8.47 -13.00
N ALA A 145 1.29 8.06 -11.96
CA ALA A 145 -0.17 8.17 -11.92
C ALA A 145 -0.63 9.63 -12.06
N THR A 146 0.02 10.56 -11.36
CA THR A 146 -0.26 12.00 -11.46
C THR A 146 0.06 12.55 -12.84
N GLY A 147 1.22 12.20 -13.41
CA GLY A 147 1.58 12.59 -14.77
C GLY A 147 0.56 12.10 -15.80
N TRP A 148 0.05 10.88 -15.64
CA TRP A 148 -1.01 10.34 -16.49
C TRP A 148 -2.34 11.07 -16.34
N LEU A 149 -2.75 11.37 -15.10
CA LEU A 149 -3.95 12.17 -14.85
C LEU A 149 -3.81 13.57 -15.46
N GLY A 150 -2.67 14.24 -15.27
CA GLY A 150 -2.40 15.55 -15.86
C GLY A 150 -2.44 15.54 -17.38
N LEU A 151 -1.82 14.54 -18.02
CA LEU A 151 -1.89 14.37 -19.47
C LEU A 151 -3.32 14.11 -19.95
N TRP A 152 -4.08 13.27 -19.24
CA TRP A 152 -5.48 13.03 -19.56
C TRP A 152 -6.33 14.31 -19.49
N PHE A 153 -6.18 15.10 -18.43
CA PHE A 153 -6.85 16.39 -18.30
C PHE A 153 -6.45 17.37 -19.41
N ALA A 154 -5.17 17.42 -19.78
CA ALA A 154 -4.70 18.28 -20.87
C ALA A 154 -5.33 17.86 -22.22
N LEU A 155 -5.41 16.56 -22.50
CA LEU A 155 -6.06 16.05 -23.72
C LEU A 155 -7.55 16.38 -23.74
N VAL A 156 -8.26 16.21 -22.62
CA VAL A 156 -9.68 16.59 -22.49
C VAL A 156 -9.88 18.10 -22.66
N ALA A 157 -9.00 18.92 -22.11
CA ALA A 157 -9.08 20.37 -22.25
C ALA A 157 -8.83 20.82 -23.71
N LEU A 158 -7.83 20.24 -24.37
CA LEU A 158 -7.54 20.54 -25.78
C LEU A 158 -8.69 20.12 -26.70
N THR A 159 -9.30 18.96 -26.47
CA THR A 159 -10.46 18.54 -27.26
C THR A 159 -11.67 19.42 -26.98
N ALA A 160 -11.91 19.80 -25.72
CA ALA A 160 -12.99 20.72 -25.34
C ALA A 160 -12.86 22.09 -26.01
N VAL A 161 -11.66 22.69 -25.98
CA VAL A 161 -11.39 23.99 -26.62
C VAL A 161 -11.51 23.88 -28.15
N GLY A 162 -10.90 22.87 -28.76
CA GLY A 162 -10.96 22.69 -30.23
C GLY A 162 -12.36 22.34 -30.75
N GLY A 163 -13.19 21.63 -29.96
CA GLY A 163 -14.56 21.29 -30.33
C GLY A 163 -15.51 22.48 -30.37
N VAL A 164 -15.27 23.50 -29.55
CA VAL A 164 -16.04 24.74 -29.53
C VAL A 164 -15.80 25.54 -30.82
N GLU A 165 -14.58 25.56 -31.34
CA GLU A 165 -14.25 26.26 -32.59
C GLU A 165 -14.73 25.52 -33.84
N ALA A 166 -14.78 24.18 -33.79
CA ALA A 166 -15.16 23.35 -34.93
C ALA A 166 -16.69 23.20 -35.14
N GLY A 167 -17.53 23.85 -34.31
CA GLY A 167 -18.99 23.70 -34.37
C GLY A 167 -19.49 22.30 -33.99
N GLY A 168 -18.63 21.47 -33.40
CA GLY A 168 -18.95 20.10 -32.98
C GLY A 168 -19.72 20.06 -31.66
N SER A 169 -20.66 19.13 -31.54
CA SER A 169 -21.38 18.98 -30.25
C SER A 169 -20.43 18.47 -29.16
N TRP A 170 -20.55 19.01 -27.94
CA TRP A 170 -19.75 18.58 -26.77
C TRP A 170 -19.79 17.06 -26.52
N ARG A 171 -20.85 16.37 -26.98
CA ARG A 171 -21.00 14.92 -26.91
C ARG A 171 -19.96 14.18 -27.76
N GLN A 172 -19.65 14.66 -28.96
CA GLN A 172 -18.62 14.07 -29.82
C GLN A 172 -17.24 14.20 -29.19
N THR A 173 -16.95 15.38 -28.62
CA THR A 173 -15.70 15.66 -27.91
C THR A 173 -15.50 14.75 -26.70
N ALA A 174 -16.57 14.52 -25.92
CA ALA A 174 -16.54 13.61 -24.77
C ALA A 174 -16.26 12.16 -25.21
N VAL A 175 -16.93 11.69 -26.27
CA VAL A 175 -16.72 10.33 -26.81
C VAL A 175 -15.29 10.14 -27.31
N ILE A 176 -14.75 11.09 -28.09
CA ILE A 176 -13.36 11.02 -28.59
C ILE A 176 -12.38 10.96 -27.42
N SER A 177 -12.58 11.77 -26.39
CA SER A 177 -11.70 11.81 -25.22
C SER A 177 -11.70 10.48 -24.46
N VAL A 178 -12.87 9.85 -24.29
CA VAL A 178 -12.99 8.51 -23.69
C VAL A 178 -12.28 7.46 -24.55
N LEU A 179 -12.44 7.49 -25.87
CA LEU A 179 -11.78 6.55 -26.78
C LEU A 179 -10.26 6.67 -26.75
N VAL A 180 -9.72 7.90 -26.80
CA VAL A 180 -8.27 8.15 -26.70
C VAL A 180 -7.74 7.66 -25.36
N ALA A 181 -8.40 7.99 -24.25
CA ALA A 181 -8.01 7.54 -22.93
C ALA A 181 -8.00 6.01 -22.81
N THR A 182 -8.99 5.35 -23.40
CA THR A 182 -9.10 3.89 -23.43
C THR A 182 -7.99 3.27 -24.26
N ALA A 183 -7.73 3.79 -25.47
CA ALA A 183 -6.67 3.31 -26.36
C ALA A 183 -5.28 3.43 -25.73
N VAL A 184 -4.98 4.57 -25.10
CA VAL A 184 -3.74 4.79 -24.36
C VAL A 184 -3.60 3.78 -23.21
N THR A 185 -4.67 3.55 -22.45
CA THR A 185 -4.67 2.58 -21.34
C THR A 185 -4.39 1.15 -21.82
N VAL A 186 -5.02 0.74 -22.93
CA VAL A 186 -4.82 -0.58 -23.55
C VAL A 186 -3.38 -0.73 -24.06
N TRP A 187 -2.86 0.24 -24.80
CA TRP A 187 -1.49 0.22 -25.33
C TRP A 187 -0.44 0.09 -24.22
N LEU A 188 -0.60 0.83 -23.12
CA LEU A 188 0.30 0.75 -21.97
C LEU A 188 0.25 -0.61 -21.28
N ARG A 189 -0.94 -1.21 -21.14
CA ARG A 189 -1.08 -2.56 -20.59
C ARG A 189 -0.38 -3.59 -21.47
N TRP A 190 -0.53 -3.48 -22.79
CA TRP A 190 0.12 -4.36 -23.74
C TRP A 190 1.65 -4.24 -23.67
N ARG A 191 2.20 -3.01 -23.60
CA ARG A 191 3.64 -2.77 -23.52
C ARG A 191 4.28 -3.35 -22.26
N ARG A 192 3.56 -3.44 -21.13
CA ARG A 192 4.07 -4.06 -19.89
C ARG A 192 4.13 -5.59 -19.93
N ARG A 193 3.48 -6.24 -20.91
CA ARG A 193 3.49 -7.69 -21.08
C ARG A 193 4.60 -8.19 -22.01
N ARG A 194 5.30 -7.28 -22.70
CA ARG A 194 6.49 -7.54 -23.51
C ARG A 194 7.73 -7.16 -22.72
#